data_AF-A0A846DPN0-F1
#
_entry.id   AF-A0A846DPN0-F1
#
_cell.length_a   1.000
_cell.length_b   1.000
_cell.length_c   1.000
_cell.angle_alpha   90.00
_cell.angle_beta   90.00
_cell.angle_gamma   90.00
#
_symmetry.space_group_name_H-M   'P 1'
#
loop_
_entity.id
_entity.type
_entity.pdbx_description
1 polymer ?
#
loop_
_entity_poly.entity_id
_entity_poly.type
_entity_poly.pdbx_seq_one_letter_code
_entity_poly.pdbx_strand_id
1 'polypeptide(L)'
;VDPGWIDFQLSDRALAVWLQQLPQITPINPSFSEERSRGNLEVIFRLQYIHARCCSLLRLGNRQGLIKLQDEDLSKPFWQWVEPDPIPWLNLTSEGANFQLVQPTERYLINQLLTVVDALDCLAEANWVTIATYLSSAMVDFDRSCQIWGEVKQKTPQLAQARLGLIALTQFLLRRLLKDQLKVTAFVEL
;
A
#
# COMPACT_ATOMS: atom_id res chain seq x y z
N VAL A 1 31.94 -24.98 -2.12
CA VAL A 1 31.48 -24.23 -0.95
C VAL A 1 30.00 -24.47 -0.86
N ASP A 2 29.54 -25.21 0.13
CA ASP A 2 28.11 -25.44 0.33
C ASP A 2 27.44 -24.10 0.69
N PRO A 3 26.28 -23.76 0.11
CA PRO A 3 25.59 -22.52 0.43
C PRO A 3 25.17 -22.54 1.90
N GLY A 4 25.70 -21.57 2.67
CA GLY A 4 25.26 -21.32 4.03
C GLY A 4 23.93 -20.57 4.01
N TRP A 5 22.91 -21.14 4.65
CA TRP A 5 21.62 -20.49 4.80
C TRP A 5 21.69 -19.47 5.94
N ILE A 6 21.21 -18.24 5.69
CA ILE A 6 20.97 -17.25 6.74
C ILE A 6 19.47 -17.25 7.00
N ASP A 7 19.07 -17.66 8.20
CA ASP A 7 17.70 -17.51 8.68
C ASP A 7 17.58 -16.14 9.37
N PHE A 8 16.73 -15.27 8.83
CA PHE A 8 16.47 -13.95 9.39
C PHE A 8 14.98 -13.79 9.62
N GLN A 9 14.61 -13.46 10.86
CA GLN A 9 13.24 -13.13 11.22
C GLN A 9 13.10 -11.62 11.36
N LEU A 10 12.21 -11.03 10.56
CA LEU A 10 11.89 -9.62 10.65
C LEU A 10 11.01 -9.38 11.87
N SER A 11 11.52 -8.61 12.84
CA SER A 11 10.74 -8.25 14.03
C SER A 11 9.58 -7.32 13.66
N ASP A 12 8.52 -7.35 14.47
CA ASP A 12 7.36 -6.45 14.34
C ASP A 12 7.76 -4.96 14.26
N ARG A 13 8.77 -4.56 15.04
CA ARG A 13 9.31 -3.20 15.00
C ARG A 13 10.04 -2.90 13.69
N ALA A 14 10.84 -3.83 13.19
CA ALA A 14 11.53 -3.67 11.91
C ALA A 14 10.52 -3.54 10.76
N LEU A 15 9.46 -4.34 10.77
CA LEU A 15 8.38 -4.24 9.80
C LEU A 15 7.64 -2.90 9.86
N ALA A 16 7.32 -2.41 11.07
CA ALA A 16 6.70 -1.10 11.26
C ALA A 16 7.59 0.05 10.73
N VAL A 17 8.90 -0.01 10.97
CA VAL A 17 9.86 0.97 10.44
C VAL A 17 9.91 0.90 8.91
N TRP A 18 9.98 -0.31 8.34
CA TRP A 18 9.99 -0.50 6.89
C TRP A 18 8.74 0.07 6.23
N LEU A 19 7.54 -0.22 6.78
CA LEU A 19 6.27 0.33 6.28
C LEU A 19 6.24 1.86 6.34
N GLN A 20 6.74 2.45 7.43
CA GLN A 20 6.80 3.90 7.59
C GLN A 20 7.74 4.56 6.57
N GLN A 21 8.85 3.90 6.24
CA GLN A 21 9.88 4.44 5.34
C GLN A 21 9.62 4.13 3.85
N LEU A 22 8.70 3.21 3.54
CA LEU A 22 8.41 2.75 2.18
C LEU A 22 8.29 3.89 1.16
N PRO A 23 7.50 4.96 1.39
CA PRO A 23 7.37 6.04 0.41
C PRO A 23 8.67 6.81 0.12
N GLN A 24 9.62 6.81 1.07
CA GLN A 24 10.91 7.51 0.94
C GLN A 24 11.92 6.66 0.17
N ILE A 25 11.93 5.34 0.40
CA ILE A 25 12.86 4.42 -0.27
C ILE A 25 12.40 4.03 -1.68
N THR A 26 11.16 4.36 -2.05
CA THR A 26 10.59 4.08 -3.37
C THR A 26 10.16 5.35 -4.12
N PRO A 27 11.10 6.29 -4.40
CA PRO A 27 10.77 7.55 -5.05
C PRO A 27 10.13 7.33 -6.43
N ILE A 28 9.13 8.16 -6.75
CA ILE A 28 8.46 8.14 -8.05
C ILE A 28 9.29 8.95 -9.04
N ASN A 29 9.54 8.40 -10.23
CA ASN A 29 10.20 9.12 -11.31
C ASN A 29 9.15 9.92 -12.10
N PRO A 30 9.24 11.26 -12.18
CA PRO A 30 8.23 12.08 -12.84
C PRO A 30 8.24 11.97 -14.38
N SER A 31 9.19 11.24 -14.97
CA SER A 31 9.32 11.06 -16.41
C SER A 31 8.22 10.13 -16.94
N PHE A 32 7.07 10.72 -17.23
CA PHE A 32 5.96 10.08 -17.93
C PHE A 32 6.22 10.10 -19.43
N SER A 33 6.29 8.92 -20.05
CA SER A 33 6.09 8.73 -21.48
C SER A 33 4.78 7.99 -21.68
N GLU A 34 3.82 8.60 -22.38
CA GLU A 34 2.59 7.92 -22.79
C GLU A 34 2.93 6.88 -23.85
N GLU A 35 3.23 5.65 -23.42
CA GLU A 35 3.25 4.51 -24.33
C GLU A 35 2.09 3.60 -23.95
N ARG A 36 1.15 3.40 -24.87
CA ARG A 36 0.02 2.50 -24.63
C ARG A 36 0.53 1.07 -24.49
N SER A 37 0.62 0.57 -23.25
CA SER A 37 0.84 -0.85 -23.01
C SER A 37 -0.25 -1.67 -23.69
N ARG A 38 0.17 -2.67 -24.48
CA ARG A 38 -0.72 -3.68 -25.11
C ARG A 38 -1.16 -4.73 -24.08
N GLY A 39 -1.57 -4.31 -22.89
CA GLY A 39 -2.10 -5.19 -21.85
C GLY A 39 -3.57 -5.53 -22.08
N ASN A 40 -4.05 -6.62 -21.46
CA ASN A 40 -5.47 -6.94 -21.44
C ASN A 40 -6.25 -5.78 -20.78
N LEU A 41 -7.15 -5.15 -21.54
CA LEU A 41 -7.91 -3.97 -21.12
C LEU A 41 -8.72 -4.23 -19.84
N GLU A 42 -9.23 -5.45 -19.65
CA GLU A 42 -9.98 -5.84 -18.45
C GLU A 42 -9.10 -5.80 -17.19
N VAL A 43 -7.86 -6.29 -17.31
CA VAL A 43 -6.89 -6.28 -16.20
C VAL A 43 -6.53 -4.84 -15.87
N ILE A 44 -6.21 -4.02 -16.87
CA ILE A 44 -5.88 -2.60 -16.68
C ILE A 44 -7.04 -1.87 -15.99
N PHE A 45 -8.27 -2.08 -16.45
CA PHE A 45 -9.46 -1.46 -15.84
C PHE A 45 -9.63 -1.88 -14.37
N ARG A 46 -9.42 -3.16 -14.05
CA ARG A 46 -9.47 -3.64 -12.66
C ARG A 46 -8.41 -2.95 -11.79
N LEU A 47 -7.18 -2.81 -12.27
CA LEU A 47 -6.11 -2.14 -11.53
C LEU A 47 -6.45 -0.66 -11.28
N GLN A 48 -6.99 0.03 -12.28
CA GLN A 48 -7.45 1.42 -12.15
C GLN A 48 -8.60 1.54 -11.14
N TYR A 49 -9.57 0.62 -11.19
CA TYR A 49 -10.68 0.56 -10.24
C TYR A 49 -10.19 0.39 -8.80
N ILE A 50 -9.25 -0.53 -8.56
CA ILE A 50 -8.72 -0.74 -7.21
C ILE A 50 -7.93 0.49 -6.74
N HIS A 51 -7.15 1.12 -7.62
CA HIS A 51 -6.50 2.40 -7.29
C HIS A 51 -7.51 3.49 -6.90
N ALA A 52 -8.57 3.69 -7.69
CA ALA A 52 -9.64 4.66 -7.40
C ALA A 52 -10.38 4.34 -6.09
N ARG A 53 -10.61 3.04 -5.81
CA ARG A 53 -11.19 2.58 -4.54
C ARG A 53 -10.31 2.94 -3.35
N CYS A 54 -9.01 2.70 -3.43
CA CYS A 54 -8.07 3.14 -2.38
C CYS A 54 -8.13 4.65 -2.17
N CYS A 55 -8.18 5.43 -3.26
CA CYS A 55 -8.31 6.88 -3.18
C CYS A 55 -9.58 7.31 -2.43
N SER A 56 -10.71 6.67 -2.75
CA SER A 56 -11.99 6.92 -2.10
C SER A 56 -11.96 6.59 -0.60
N LEU A 57 -11.35 5.48 -0.21
CA LEU A 57 -11.21 5.07 1.20
C LEU A 57 -10.34 6.05 2.00
N LEU A 58 -9.25 6.53 1.41
CA LEU A 58 -8.36 7.51 2.06
C LEU A 58 -9.06 8.85 2.26
N ARG A 59 -9.78 9.35 1.24
CA ARG A 59 -10.59 10.56 1.37
C ARG A 59 -11.68 10.41 2.42
N LEU A 60 -12.31 9.24 2.50
CA LEU A 60 -13.29 8.95 3.56
C LEU A 60 -12.62 9.01 4.93
N GLY A 61 -11.43 8.42 5.09
CA GLY A 61 -10.64 8.51 6.32
C GLY A 61 -10.31 9.95 6.72
N ASN A 62 -9.92 10.77 5.75
CA ASN A 62 -9.63 12.19 5.92
C ASN A 62 -10.88 12.97 6.39
N ARG A 63 -12.00 12.82 5.68
CA ARG A 63 -13.28 13.47 6.01
C ARG A 63 -13.84 13.03 7.36
N GLN A 64 -13.55 11.80 7.75
CA GLN A 64 -13.97 11.25 9.04
C GLN A 64 -13.04 11.58 10.21
N GLY A 65 -11.97 12.34 9.97
CA GLY A 65 -11.00 12.78 10.97
C GLY A 65 -10.11 11.66 11.51
N LEU A 66 -10.03 10.52 10.82
CA LEU A 66 -9.12 9.44 11.22
C LEU A 66 -7.68 9.72 10.82
N ILE A 67 -7.51 10.35 9.66
CA ILE A 67 -6.21 10.67 9.07
C ILE A 67 -6.27 12.09 8.53
N LYS A 68 -5.10 12.65 8.19
CA LYS A 68 -4.98 13.94 7.52
C LYS A 68 -4.12 13.79 6.29
N LEU A 69 -4.65 14.22 5.15
CA LEU A 69 -3.94 14.27 3.88
C LEU A 69 -3.50 15.70 3.59
N GLN A 70 -2.38 15.87 2.89
CA GLN A 70 -1.91 17.18 2.43
C GLN A 70 -2.85 17.77 1.39
N ASP A 71 -3.31 16.93 0.46
CA ASP A 71 -4.29 17.26 -0.58
C ASP A 71 -5.23 16.06 -0.78
N GLU A 72 -6.49 16.32 -1.16
CA GLU A 72 -7.42 15.27 -1.58
C GLU A 72 -7.12 14.76 -3.01
N ASP A 73 -6.26 15.47 -3.76
CA ASP A 73 -5.75 15.03 -5.04
C ASP A 73 -4.64 13.98 -4.90
N LEU A 74 -5.06 12.73 -4.75
CA LEU A 74 -4.21 11.55 -4.71
C LEU A 74 -3.61 11.17 -6.09
N SER A 75 -3.88 11.96 -7.15
CA SER A 75 -3.24 11.80 -8.47
C SER A 75 -1.83 12.35 -8.53
N LYS A 76 -1.29 12.92 -7.45
CA LYS A 76 0.05 13.54 -7.36
C LYS A 76 1.17 12.57 -6.99
N PRO A 77 2.38 12.66 -7.62
CA PRO A 77 3.42 11.63 -7.53
C PRO A 77 4.24 11.70 -6.24
N PHE A 78 3.62 12.08 -5.14
CA PHE A 78 4.25 12.16 -3.83
C PHE A 78 3.30 11.67 -2.76
N TRP A 79 3.88 11.24 -1.65
CA TRP A 79 3.17 10.76 -0.47
C TRP A 79 2.28 11.86 0.10
N GLN A 80 0.97 11.60 0.22
CA GLN A 80 -0.01 12.61 0.65
C GLN A 80 -0.37 12.53 2.14
N TRP A 81 0.04 11.49 2.85
CA TRP A 81 -0.33 11.30 4.25
C TRP A 81 0.49 12.19 5.17
N VAL A 82 -0.18 12.91 6.08
CA VAL A 82 0.43 13.87 7.00
C VAL A 82 0.25 13.44 8.46
N GLU A 83 -0.97 13.08 8.88
CA GLU A 83 -1.24 12.64 10.25
C GLU A 83 -2.12 11.38 10.25
N PRO A 84 -1.92 10.47 11.22
CA PRO A 84 -0.86 10.44 12.23
C PRO A 84 0.54 10.16 11.63
N ASP A 85 1.57 10.82 12.15
CA ASP A 85 2.99 10.56 11.83
C ASP A 85 3.79 10.36 13.15
N PRO A 86 4.33 9.15 13.42
CA PRO A 86 4.25 7.96 12.58
C PRO A 86 2.85 7.35 12.53
N ILE A 87 2.55 6.57 11.49
CA ILE A 87 1.33 5.76 11.44
C ILE A 87 1.41 4.77 12.60
N PRO A 88 0.32 4.54 13.35
CA PRO A 88 0.33 3.66 14.52
C PRO A 88 0.37 2.18 14.11
N TRP A 89 1.47 1.72 13.54
CA TRP A 89 1.66 0.31 13.15
C TRP A 89 1.75 -0.63 14.36
N LEU A 90 2.29 -0.11 15.46
CA LEU A 90 2.49 -0.82 16.73
C LEU A 90 1.48 -0.32 17.76
N ASN A 91 0.94 -1.24 18.54
CA ASN A 91 0.22 -0.93 19.77
C ASN A 91 1.21 -0.95 20.93
N LEU A 92 1.41 0.19 21.56
CA LEU A 92 2.27 0.33 22.73
C LEU A 92 1.45 -0.03 23.97
N THR A 93 1.67 -1.21 24.51
CA THR A 93 1.08 -1.66 25.77
C THR A 93 2.14 -1.69 26.87
N SER A 94 1.71 -1.83 28.12
CA SER A 94 2.60 -1.97 29.28
C SER A 94 3.55 -3.18 29.18
N GLU A 95 3.21 -4.16 28.34
CA GLU A 95 3.95 -5.42 28.16
C GLU A 95 4.90 -5.38 26.95
N GLY A 96 4.83 -4.34 26.10
CA GLY A 96 5.69 -4.19 24.93
C GLY A 96 5.01 -3.50 23.74
N ALA A 97 5.65 -3.59 22.57
CA ALA A 97 5.12 -3.06 21.33
C ALA A 97 4.71 -4.23 20.42
N ASN A 98 3.40 -4.42 20.22
CA ASN A 98 2.85 -5.49 19.39
C ASN A 98 2.38 -4.93 18.05
N PHE A 99 2.64 -5.63 16.96
CA PHE A 99 2.13 -5.21 15.66
C PHE A 99 0.62 -5.34 15.57
N GLN A 100 -0.06 -4.27 15.14
CA GLN A 100 -1.53 -4.22 15.13
C GLN A 100 -2.16 -5.03 14.00
N LEU A 101 -1.42 -5.21 12.90
CA LEU A 101 -1.91 -5.82 11.67
C LEU A 101 -1.64 -7.33 11.70
N VAL A 102 -2.45 -8.06 12.46
CA VAL A 102 -2.29 -9.49 12.74
C VAL A 102 -3.12 -10.38 11.81
N GLN A 103 -4.13 -9.83 11.12
CA GLN A 103 -5.00 -10.63 10.26
C GLN A 103 -4.23 -11.23 9.09
N PRO A 104 -4.56 -12.46 8.64
CA PRO A 104 -3.87 -13.10 7.53
C PRO A 104 -3.91 -12.28 6.24
N THR A 105 -5.02 -11.59 5.97
CA THR A 105 -5.17 -10.72 4.79
C THR A 105 -4.32 -9.46 4.87
N GLU A 106 -4.13 -8.89 6.07
CA GLU A 106 -3.20 -7.79 6.30
C GLU A 106 -1.77 -8.22 6.03
N ARG A 107 -1.34 -9.35 6.59
CA ARG A 107 0.00 -9.92 6.36
C ARG A 107 0.23 -10.28 4.90
N TYR A 108 -0.79 -10.82 4.23
CA TYR A 108 -0.71 -11.11 2.80
C TYR A 108 -0.54 -9.84 1.96
N LEU A 109 -1.29 -8.77 2.27
CA LEU A 109 -1.13 -7.49 1.60
C LEU A 109 0.28 -6.91 1.83
N ILE A 110 0.79 -6.95 3.06
CA ILE A 110 2.16 -6.53 3.37
C ILE A 110 3.19 -7.31 2.55
N ASN A 111 3.03 -8.62 2.42
CA ASN A 111 3.90 -9.44 1.58
C ASN A 111 3.84 -9.03 0.10
N GLN A 112 2.66 -8.67 -0.42
CA GLN A 112 2.56 -8.14 -1.79
C GLN A 112 3.23 -6.77 -1.94
N LEU A 113 3.16 -5.91 -0.91
CA LEU A 113 3.91 -4.65 -0.91
C LEU A 113 5.42 -4.91 -0.98
N LEU A 114 5.95 -5.85 -0.19
CA LEU A 114 7.35 -6.28 -0.24
C LEU A 114 7.75 -6.77 -1.63
N THR A 115 6.98 -7.71 -2.20
CA THR A 115 7.23 -8.24 -3.55
C THR A 115 7.30 -7.14 -4.60
N VAL A 116 6.47 -6.10 -4.48
CA VAL A 116 6.47 -4.96 -5.40
C VAL A 116 7.74 -4.13 -5.24
N VAL A 117 8.14 -3.82 -3.99
CA VAL A 117 9.37 -3.07 -3.72
C VAL A 117 10.60 -3.84 -4.19
N ASP A 118 10.70 -5.14 -3.87
CA ASP A 118 11.80 -5.99 -4.30
C ASP A 118 11.88 -6.06 -5.84
N ALA A 119 10.74 -6.17 -6.52
CA ALA A 119 10.69 -6.16 -7.97
C ALA A 119 11.12 -4.82 -8.58
N LEU A 120 10.84 -3.70 -7.91
CA LEU A 120 11.26 -2.36 -8.35
C LEU A 120 12.78 -2.15 -8.22
N ASP A 121 13.41 -2.80 -7.24
CA ASP A 121 14.86 -2.72 -7.01
C ASP A 121 15.65 -3.76 -7.83
N CYS A 122 15.00 -4.84 -8.29
CA CYS A 122 15.62 -5.85 -9.14
C CYS A 122 15.90 -5.31 -10.56
N LEU A 123 17.09 -5.64 -11.09
CA LEU A 123 17.50 -5.31 -12.47
C LEU A 123 16.90 -6.25 -13.54
N ALA A 124 16.19 -7.29 -13.13
CA ALA A 124 15.59 -8.27 -14.03
C ALA A 124 14.24 -7.80 -14.58
N GLU A 125 13.84 -8.31 -15.76
CA GLU A 125 12.52 -8.04 -16.33
C GLU A 125 11.42 -8.64 -15.44
N ALA A 126 10.75 -7.79 -14.68
CA ALA A 126 9.61 -8.18 -13.86
C ALA A 126 8.30 -8.18 -14.68
N ASN A 127 7.44 -9.18 -14.45
CA ASN A 127 6.10 -9.17 -15.02
C ASN A 127 5.18 -8.23 -14.21
N TRP A 128 5.20 -6.95 -14.57
CA TRP A 128 4.45 -5.90 -13.88
C TRP A 128 2.94 -6.11 -13.87
N VAL A 129 2.37 -6.72 -14.92
CA VAL A 129 0.94 -7.02 -14.98
C VAL A 129 0.57 -8.04 -13.91
N THR A 130 1.36 -9.11 -13.80
CA THR A 130 1.15 -10.15 -12.78
C THR A 130 1.33 -9.60 -11.37
N ILE A 131 2.41 -8.84 -11.12
CA ILE A 131 2.68 -8.23 -9.81
C ILE A 131 1.54 -7.28 -9.40
N ALA A 132 1.12 -6.39 -10.31
CA ALA A 132 0.02 -5.47 -10.05
C ALA A 132 -1.30 -6.21 -9.80
N THR A 133 -1.54 -7.32 -10.51
CA THR A 133 -2.74 -8.16 -10.34
C THR A 133 -2.77 -8.81 -8.96
N TYR A 134 -1.65 -9.34 -8.48
CA TYR A 134 -1.57 -9.92 -7.13
C TYR A 134 -1.75 -8.87 -6.03
N LEU A 135 -1.10 -7.69 -6.17
CA LEU A 135 -1.30 -6.58 -5.24
C LEU A 135 -2.77 -6.13 -5.22
N SER A 136 -3.39 -6.01 -6.39
CA SER A 136 -4.80 -5.65 -6.54
C SER A 136 -5.74 -6.69 -5.91
N SER A 137 -5.46 -7.99 -6.05
CA SER A 137 -6.25 -9.05 -5.42
C SER A 137 -6.11 -9.01 -3.90
N ALA A 138 -4.88 -8.87 -3.39
CA ALA A 138 -4.62 -8.76 -1.96
C ALA A 138 -5.36 -7.56 -1.33
N MET A 139 -5.43 -6.44 -2.04
CA MET A 139 -6.17 -5.26 -1.60
C MET A 139 -7.69 -5.52 -1.52
N VAL A 140 -8.25 -6.28 -2.46
CA VAL A 140 -9.67 -6.67 -2.44
C VAL A 140 -9.97 -7.58 -1.25
N ASP A 141 -9.12 -8.58 -1.01
CA ASP A 141 -9.30 -9.52 0.10
C ASP A 141 -9.14 -8.82 1.46
N PHE A 142 -8.16 -7.92 1.55
CA PHE A 142 -7.98 -7.04 2.70
C PHE A 142 -9.22 -6.18 2.96
N ASP A 143 -9.73 -5.45 1.97
CA ASP A 143 -10.87 -4.54 2.13
C ASP A 143 -12.18 -5.28 2.49
N ARG A 144 -12.35 -6.52 2.02
CA ARG A 144 -13.50 -7.37 2.39
C ARG A 144 -13.42 -7.89 3.82
N SER A 145 -12.23 -8.27 4.29
CA SER A 145 -12.06 -8.94 5.58
C SER A 145 -11.74 -7.98 6.73
N CYS A 146 -11.16 -6.82 6.45
CA CYS A 146 -10.67 -5.89 7.47
C CYS A 146 -11.66 -4.72 7.65
N GLN A 147 -12.36 -4.70 8.78
CA GLN A 147 -13.23 -3.58 9.12
C GLN A 147 -12.41 -2.33 9.50
N ILE A 148 -12.57 -1.24 8.76
CA ILE A 148 -11.94 0.05 9.11
C ILE A 148 -12.95 0.96 9.82
N TRP A 149 -14.20 0.85 9.41
CA TRP A 149 -15.30 1.70 9.85
C TRP A 149 -16.13 1.03 10.94
N GLY A 150 -17.15 1.73 11.45
CA GLY A 150 -18.05 1.19 12.48
C GLY A 150 -17.37 1.04 13.84
N GLU A 151 -17.42 -0.16 14.42
CA GLU A 151 -16.91 -0.40 15.77
C GLU A 151 -15.40 -0.18 15.90
N VAL A 152 -14.61 -0.50 14.87
CA VAL A 152 -13.15 -0.35 14.90
C VAL A 152 -12.78 1.13 15.01
N LYS A 153 -13.43 2.00 14.23
CA LYS A 153 -13.25 3.45 14.34
C LYS A 153 -13.55 3.98 15.76
N GLN A 154 -14.58 3.44 16.42
CA GLN A 154 -15.03 3.94 17.72
C GLN A 154 -14.20 3.41 18.89
N LYS A 155 -13.85 2.11 18.84
CA LYS A 155 -13.20 1.41 19.95
C LYS A 155 -11.68 1.35 19.81
N THR A 156 -11.17 1.26 18.58
CA THR A 156 -9.75 1.07 18.26
C THR A 156 -9.29 1.93 17.07
N PRO A 157 -9.35 3.27 17.20
CA PRO A 157 -9.04 4.18 16.10
C PRO A 157 -7.62 4.01 15.54
N GLN A 158 -6.65 3.59 16.38
CA GLN A 158 -5.27 3.32 15.95
C GLN A 158 -5.18 2.15 14.96
N LEU A 159 -5.98 1.09 15.15
CA LEU A 159 -6.04 -0.02 14.19
C LEU A 159 -6.66 0.44 12.85
N ALA A 160 -7.71 1.26 12.90
CA ALA A 160 -8.29 1.84 11.70
C ALA A 160 -7.27 2.72 10.95
N GLN A 161 -6.48 3.51 11.67
CA GLN A 161 -5.38 4.32 11.11
C GLN A 161 -4.29 3.44 10.49
N ALA A 162 -3.86 2.36 11.16
CA ALA A 162 -2.88 1.42 10.61
C ALA A 162 -3.37 0.77 9.30
N ARG A 163 -4.65 0.35 9.27
CA ARG A 163 -5.30 -0.20 8.07
C ARG A 163 -5.38 0.82 6.94
N LEU A 164 -5.74 2.07 7.25
CA LEU A 164 -5.69 3.16 6.27
C LEU A 164 -4.27 3.44 5.78
N GLY A 165 -3.27 3.26 6.64
CA GLY A 165 -1.86 3.31 6.26
C GLY A 165 -1.52 2.26 5.18
N LEU A 166 -1.96 1.01 5.34
CA LEU A 166 -1.76 -0.02 4.30
C LEU A 166 -2.45 0.36 2.98
N ILE A 167 -3.64 0.94 3.05
CA ILE A 167 -4.36 1.44 1.86
C ILE A 167 -3.56 2.55 1.19
N ALA A 168 -2.97 3.48 1.96
CA ALA A 168 -2.16 4.57 1.45
C ALA A 168 -0.90 4.04 0.74
N LEU A 169 -0.19 3.09 1.34
CA LEU A 169 0.97 2.44 0.73
C LEU A 169 0.60 1.68 -0.55
N THR A 170 -0.53 0.97 -0.53
CA THR A 170 -1.05 0.25 -1.69
C THR A 170 -1.43 1.19 -2.82
N GLN A 171 -2.10 2.31 -2.51
CA GLN A 171 -2.45 3.34 -3.47
C GLN A 171 -1.20 3.94 -4.12
N PHE A 172 -0.20 4.28 -3.30
CA PHE A 172 1.06 4.84 -3.74
C PHE A 172 1.80 3.91 -4.70
N LEU A 173 1.94 2.62 -4.35
CA LEU A 173 2.60 1.63 -5.20
C LEU A 173 1.79 1.28 -6.45
N LEU A 174 0.47 1.09 -6.36
CA LEU A 174 -0.37 0.82 -7.54
C LEU A 174 -0.32 1.95 -8.54
N ARG A 175 -0.32 3.20 -8.05
CA ARG A 175 -0.17 4.39 -8.89
C ARG A 175 1.17 4.37 -9.63
N ARG A 176 2.26 4.01 -8.94
CA ARG A 176 3.59 3.86 -9.54
C ARG A 176 3.60 2.75 -10.59
N LEU A 177 3.04 1.58 -10.28
CA LEU A 177 2.93 0.48 -11.24
C LEU A 177 2.12 0.87 -12.49
N LEU A 178 0.98 1.54 -12.31
CA LEU A 178 0.13 2.00 -13.41
C LEU A 178 0.84 3.03 -14.30
N LYS A 179 1.41 4.09 -13.71
CA LYS A 179 2.00 5.20 -14.48
C LYS A 179 3.42 4.92 -14.97
N ASP A 180 4.26 4.33 -14.13
CA ASP A 180 5.70 4.23 -14.42
C ASP A 180 6.01 2.95 -15.20
N GLN A 181 5.39 1.83 -14.84
CA GLN A 181 5.69 0.51 -15.41
C GLN A 181 4.73 0.14 -16.54
N LEU A 182 3.42 0.30 -16.32
CA LEU A 182 2.38 -0.04 -17.30
C LEU A 182 2.04 1.11 -18.24
N LYS A 183 2.53 2.33 -17.99
CA LYS A 183 2.32 3.54 -18.81
C LYS A 183 0.83 3.83 -19.09
N VAL A 184 -0.02 3.58 -18.10
CA VAL A 184 -1.47 3.85 -18.13
C VAL A 184 -1.87 4.87 -17.06
N THR A 185 -2.99 5.55 -17.30
CA THR A 185 -3.53 6.51 -16.35
C THR A 185 -3.99 5.82 -15.06
N ALA A 186 -3.63 6.38 -13.91
CA ALA A 186 -4.20 6.00 -12.61
C ALA A 186 -5.33 6.97 -12.26
N PHE A 187 -6.58 6.54 -12.47
CA PHE A 187 -7.76 7.36 -12.15
C PHE A 187 -7.97 7.45 -10.65
N VAL A 188 -8.34 8.64 -10.16
CA VAL A 188 -8.61 8.86 -8.72
C VAL A 188 -10.05 8.51 -8.36
N GLU A 189 -10.95 8.57 -9.34
CA GLU A 189 -12.37 8.22 -9.25
C GLU A 189 -12.78 7.51 -10.53
N LEU A 190 -13.62 6.48 -10.41
CA LEU A 190 -14.22 5.68 -11.49
C LEU A 190 -15.68 5.39 -11.17
#